data_AF-A0A8S3IRJ2-F1
#
_entry.id   AF-A0A8S3IRJ2-F1
#
_cell.length_a   1.000
_cell.length_b   1.000
_cell.length_c   1.000
_cell.angle_alpha   90.00
_cell.angle_beta   90.00
_cell.angle_gamma   90.00
#
_symmetry.space_group_name_H-M   'P 1'
#
loop_
_entity.id
_entity.type
_entity.pdbx_description
1 polymer ?
#
loop_
_entity_poly.entity_id
_entity_poly.type
_entity_poly.pdbx_seq_one_letter_code
_entity_poly.pdbx_strand_id
1 'polypeptide(L)'
;MMHVHYNYRLDFSNIILNFLNALHLDDDIYENNKHRSASAIKRRNKQRNLKLKEIQKSYTISRDVSPLWSYAYLKTFLKYHTIQYASLSIMKNNILNLRFNNLYHLQFADHALPTNTFDCEHFSRWIDQNP
;
A
#
# COMPACT_ATOMS: atom_id res chain seq x y z
N MET A 1 -66.08 -1.91 12.71
CA MET A 1 -64.88 -1.48 11.96
C MET A 1 -64.47 -0.11 12.49
N MET A 2 -63.64 -0.08 13.54
CA MET A 2 -63.17 1.16 14.17
C MET A 2 -61.67 1.27 13.95
N HIS A 3 -61.26 2.40 13.38
CA HIS A 3 -59.88 2.79 13.11
C HIS A 3 -59.11 3.06 14.42
N VAL A 4 -58.85 2.02 15.21
CA VAL A 4 -58.07 2.15 16.46
C VAL A 4 -56.55 2.26 16.16
N HIS A 5 -56.13 1.99 14.92
CA HIS A 5 -54.72 1.95 14.55
C HIS A 5 -54.13 3.31 14.11
N TYR A 6 -54.96 4.30 13.74
CA TYR A 6 -54.46 5.55 13.15
C TYR A 6 -54.06 6.60 14.21
N ASN A 7 -54.79 6.65 15.34
CA ASN A 7 -54.51 7.62 16.41
C ASN A 7 -53.20 7.32 17.16
N TYR A 8 -52.89 6.04 17.38
CA TYR A 8 -51.63 5.62 18.01
C TYR A 8 -50.38 6.06 17.22
N ARG A 9 -50.48 6.13 15.90
CA ARG A 9 -49.37 6.53 15.03
C ARG A 9 -49.09 8.03 15.13
N LEU A 10 -50.14 8.84 15.22
CA LEU A 10 -50.05 10.29 15.41
C LEU A 10 -49.48 10.63 16.79
N ASP A 11 -49.96 9.95 17.83
CA ASP A 11 -49.47 10.16 19.20
C ASP A 11 -48.00 9.75 19.36
N PHE A 12 -47.60 8.62 18.77
CA PHE A 12 -46.20 8.19 18.77
C PHE A 12 -45.31 9.15 17.97
N SER A 13 -45.76 9.63 16.81
CA SER A 13 -45.01 10.62 16.04
C SER A 13 -44.87 11.94 16.78
N ASN A 14 -45.88 12.37 17.52
CA ASN A 14 -45.83 13.58 18.34
C ASN A 14 -44.91 13.42 19.55
N ILE A 15 -44.84 12.24 20.16
CA ILE A 15 -43.89 11.94 21.23
C ILE A 15 -42.45 11.97 20.69
N ILE A 16 -42.19 11.37 19.52
CA ILE A 16 -40.86 11.45 18.88
C ILE A 16 -40.50 12.88 18.50
N LEU A 17 -41.43 13.62 17.89
CA LEU A 17 -41.22 15.03 17.52
C LEU A 17 -40.96 15.91 18.74
N ASN A 18 -41.72 15.71 19.82
CA ASN A 18 -41.50 16.44 21.07
C ASN A 18 -40.20 16.02 21.76
N PHE A 19 -39.77 14.76 21.64
CA PHE A 19 -38.47 14.32 22.13
C PHE A 19 -37.32 14.93 21.31
N LEU A 20 -37.44 14.98 19.97
CA LEU A 20 -36.47 15.62 19.08
C LEU A 20 -36.41 17.13 19.28
N ASN A 21 -37.55 17.78 19.51
CA ASN A 21 -37.61 19.20 19.81
C ASN A 21 -37.09 19.47 21.22
N ALA A 22 -37.46 18.68 22.23
CA ALA A 22 -36.94 18.82 23.60
C ALA A 22 -35.44 18.52 23.70
N LEU A 23 -34.91 17.74 22.75
CA LEU A 23 -33.49 17.50 22.62
C LEU A 23 -32.71 18.75 22.24
N HIS A 24 -33.34 19.90 21.91
CA HIS A 24 -32.75 21.24 21.62
C HIS A 24 -31.26 21.17 21.91
N LEU A 25 -30.54 20.59 20.94
CA LEU A 25 -29.10 20.60 20.95
C LEU A 25 -28.89 22.05 20.66
N ASP A 26 -28.62 22.82 21.72
CA ASP A 26 -28.17 24.19 21.62
C ASP A 26 -27.29 24.24 20.37
N ASP A 27 -27.70 25.05 19.40
CA ASP A 27 -27.04 25.30 18.12
C ASP A 27 -25.67 25.97 18.31
N ASP A 28 -24.96 25.61 19.39
CA ASP A 28 -23.58 25.90 19.72
C ASP A 28 -22.70 24.66 19.54
N ILE A 29 -23.07 23.74 18.65
CA ILE A 29 -22.04 23.09 17.84
C ILE A 29 -21.54 24.16 16.87
N TYR A 30 -20.78 25.13 17.40
CA TYR A 30 -19.70 25.72 16.63
C TYR A 30 -18.87 24.53 16.16
N GLU A 31 -19.16 24.04 14.96
CA GLU A 31 -18.22 23.29 14.17
C GLU A 31 -17.03 24.20 14.03
N ASN A 32 -16.13 24.08 15.00
CA ASN A 32 -14.79 24.57 14.93
C ASN A 32 -14.13 23.64 13.89
N ASN A 33 -14.53 23.83 12.63
CA ASN A 33 -13.94 23.31 11.44
C ASN A 33 -12.56 23.95 11.40
N LYS A 34 -11.67 23.50 12.29
CA LYS A 34 -10.23 23.74 12.30
C LYS A 34 -9.67 22.98 11.11
N HIS A 35 -10.12 23.38 9.93
CA HIS A 35 -9.62 22.92 8.68
C HIS A 35 -8.19 23.47 8.62
N ARG A 36 -7.23 22.54 8.57
CA ARG A 36 -5.84 22.92 8.43
C ARG A 36 -5.70 23.80 7.19
N SER A 37 -4.94 24.88 7.31
CA SER A 37 -4.61 25.70 6.14
C SER A 37 -3.99 24.84 5.04
N ALA A 38 -4.16 25.26 3.79
CA ALA A 38 -3.57 24.56 2.65
C ALA A 38 -2.04 24.38 2.81
N SER A 39 -1.36 25.36 3.40
CA SER A 39 0.07 25.29 3.71
C SER A 39 0.39 24.24 4.77
N ALA A 40 -0.41 24.11 5.83
CA ALA A 40 -0.26 23.07 6.85
C ALA A 40 -0.51 21.66 6.30
N ILE A 41 -1.53 21.50 5.44
CA ILE A 41 -1.79 20.22 4.74
C ILE A 41 -0.62 19.86 3.82
N LYS A 42 -0.14 20.81 3.01
CA LYS A 42 1.01 20.62 2.10
C LYS A 42 2.26 20.21 2.87
N ARG A 43 2.55 20.88 3.99
CA ARG A 43 3.69 20.54 4.87
C ARG A 43 3.57 19.12 5.43
N ARG A 44 2.40 18.73 5.93
CA ARG A 44 2.15 17.37 6.44
C ARG A 44 2.33 16.32 5.35
N ASN A 45 1.76 16.54 4.16
CA ASN A 45 1.84 15.60 3.05
C ASN A 45 3.28 15.47 2.54
N LYS A 46 4.05 16.56 2.50
CA LYS A 46 5.49 16.52 2.20
C LYS A 46 6.23 15.62 3.19
N GLN A 47 6.03 15.80 4.50
CA GLN A 47 6.65 14.95 5.52
C GLN A 47 6.24 13.49 5.40
N ARG A 48 4.94 13.22 5.19
CA ARG A 48 4.43 11.86 4.96
C ARG A 48 5.07 11.21 3.73
N ASN A 49 5.17 11.93 2.62
CA ASN A 49 5.76 11.42 1.38
C ASN A 49 7.25 11.14 1.54
N LEU A 50 7.98 11.96 2.29
CA LEU A 50 9.39 11.70 2.60
C LEU A 50 9.55 10.40 3.39
N LYS A 51 8.77 10.22 4.46
CA LYS A 51 8.77 8.97 5.25
C LYS A 51 8.43 7.75 4.40
N LEU A 52 7.41 7.86 3.54
CA LEU A 52 7.05 6.76 2.62
C LEU A 52 8.17 6.43 1.63
N LYS A 53 8.89 7.44 1.11
CA LYS A 53 10.05 7.22 0.24
C LYS A 53 11.19 6.51 0.98
N GLU A 54 11.44 6.87 2.23
CA GLU A 54 12.45 6.20 3.06
C GLU A 54 12.09 4.73 3.31
N ILE A 55 10.82 4.45 3.66
CA ILE A 55 10.33 3.08 3.83
C ILE A 55 10.43 2.27 2.53
N GLN A 56 10.11 2.88 1.39
CA GLN A 56 10.24 2.20 0.09
C GLN A 56 11.70 1.90 -0.26
N LYS A 57 12.62 2.82 0.05
CA LYS A 57 14.06 2.58 -0.11
C LYS A 57 14.55 1.45 0.80
N SER A 58 14.06 1.35 2.04
CA SER A 58 14.43 0.24 2.94
C SER A 58 13.92 -1.11 2.47
N TYR A 59 12.92 -1.14 1.58
CA TYR A 59 12.39 -2.37 0.98
C TYR A 59 12.91 -2.62 -0.44
N THR A 60 14.17 -2.28 -0.70
CA THR A 60 14.78 -2.50 -2.02
C THR A 60 16.10 -3.26 -1.88
N ILE A 61 16.26 -4.32 -2.67
CA ILE A 61 17.53 -5.03 -2.83
C ILE A 61 18.18 -4.56 -4.12
N SER A 62 19.45 -4.19 -4.07
CA SER A 62 20.27 -3.81 -5.22
C SER A 62 21.39 -4.84 -5.40
N ARG A 63 21.50 -5.42 -6.59
CA ARG A 63 22.54 -6.41 -6.94
C ARG A 63 23.14 -6.07 -8.30
N ASP A 64 24.40 -6.42 -8.49
CA ASP A 64 24.99 -6.41 -9.82
C ASP A 64 24.39 -7.55 -10.64
N VAL A 65 24.13 -7.30 -11.91
CA VAL A 65 23.54 -8.27 -12.84
C VAL A 65 24.38 -8.36 -14.10
N SER A 66 24.66 -9.57 -14.56
CA SER A 66 25.33 -9.76 -15.84
C SER A 66 24.43 -9.31 -17.00
N PRO A 67 24.98 -8.70 -18.07
CA PRO A 67 24.22 -8.34 -19.28
C PRO A 67 23.48 -9.50 -19.95
N LEU A 68 23.85 -10.76 -19.64
CA LEU A 68 23.18 -11.96 -20.15
C LEU A 68 21.75 -12.11 -19.60
N TRP A 69 21.50 -11.57 -18.41
CA TRP A 69 20.19 -11.58 -17.77
C TRP A 69 19.25 -10.57 -18.42
N SER A 70 18.54 -11.03 -19.45
CA SER A 70 17.44 -10.25 -20.01
C SER A 70 16.34 -10.04 -18.97
N TYR A 71 15.55 -8.98 -19.15
CA TYR A 71 14.41 -8.70 -18.29
C TYR A 71 13.38 -9.85 -18.26
N ALA A 72 13.24 -10.60 -19.36
CA ALA A 72 12.37 -11.76 -19.43
C ALA A 72 12.92 -12.92 -18.56
N TYR A 73 14.21 -13.23 -18.68
CA TYR A 73 14.84 -14.28 -17.88
C TYR A 73 14.78 -13.98 -16.38
N LEU A 74 15.04 -12.74 -15.99
CA LEU A 74 14.92 -12.32 -14.58
C LEU A 74 13.52 -12.56 -14.03
N LYS A 75 12.47 -12.23 -14.79
CA LYS A 75 11.10 -12.49 -14.36
C LYS A 75 10.83 -13.98 -14.17
N THR A 76 11.23 -14.80 -15.13
CA THR A 76 11.02 -16.25 -15.09
C THR A 76 11.78 -16.87 -13.92
N PHE A 77 13.04 -16.49 -13.72
CA PHE A 77 13.87 -16.95 -12.61
C PHE A 77 13.28 -16.56 -11.24
N LEU A 78 12.93 -15.29 -11.05
CA LEU A 78 12.33 -14.83 -9.79
C LEU A 78 11.00 -15.55 -9.51
N LYS A 79 10.21 -15.82 -10.55
CA LYS A 79 8.97 -16.60 -10.43
C LYS A 79 9.25 -18.05 -10.04
N TYR A 80 10.25 -18.69 -10.63
CA TYR A 80 10.67 -20.05 -10.31
C TYR A 80 11.07 -20.17 -8.83
N HIS A 81 11.79 -19.18 -8.30
CA HIS A 81 12.16 -19.09 -6.89
C HIS A 81 11.06 -18.53 -5.98
N THR A 82 9.83 -18.35 -6.48
CA THR A 82 8.67 -17.83 -5.72
C THR A 82 8.88 -16.46 -5.09
N ILE A 83 9.74 -15.64 -5.67
CA ILE A 83 10.09 -14.31 -5.14
C ILE A 83 9.02 -13.30 -5.54
N GLN A 84 8.30 -12.79 -4.54
CA GLN A 84 7.26 -11.79 -4.73
C GLN A 84 7.83 -10.39 -4.58
N TYR A 85 7.96 -9.67 -5.69
CA TYR A 85 8.45 -8.29 -5.73
C TYR A 85 7.37 -7.34 -6.27
N ALA A 86 7.47 -6.08 -5.87
CA ALA A 86 6.57 -5.00 -6.30
C ALA A 86 7.06 -4.30 -7.58
N SER A 87 8.38 -4.22 -7.77
CA SER A 87 8.98 -3.63 -8.97
C SER A 87 10.35 -4.24 -9.24
N LEU A 88 10.67 -4.40 -10.53
CA LEU A 88 11.92 -4.89 -11.06
C LEU A 88 12.45 -3.83 -12.02
N SER A 89 13.69 -3.40 -11.86
CA SER A 89 14.31 -2.41 -12.74
C SER A 89 15.80 -2.67 -12.88
N ILE A 90 16.33 -2.45 -14.07
CA ILE A 90 17.77 -2.55 -14.36
C ILE A 90 18.25 -1.14 -14.66
N MET A 91 19.23 -0.66 -13.90
CA MET A 91 19.87 0.63 -14.12
C MET A 91 20.99 0.52 -15.17
N LYS A 92 21.41 1.64 -15.75
CA LYS A 92 22.40 1.69 -16.85
C LYS A 92 23.77 1.08 -16.52
N ASN A 93 24.10 0.95 -15.23
CA ASN A 93 25.32 0.36 -14.73
C ASN A 93 25.16 -1.14 -14.38
N ASN A 94 24.16 -1.80 -14.97
CA ASN A 94 23.85 -3.20 -14.70
C ASN A 94 23.59 -3.49 -13.22
N ILE A 95 22.93 -2.56 -12.53
CA ILE A 95 22.41 -2.79 -11.19
C ILE A 95 20.94 -3.15 -11.30
N LEU A 96 20.61 -4.34 -10.83
CA LEU A 96 19.26 -4.83 -10.64
C LEU A 96 18.71 -4.29 -9.32
N ASN A 97 17.58 -3.59 -9.39
CA ASN A 97 16.83 -3.17 -8.22
C ASN A 97 15.50 -3.93 -8.14
N LEU A 98 15.35 -4.64 -7.02
CA LEU A 98 14.14 -5.35 -6.62
C LEU A 98 13.48 -4.61 -5.47
N ARG A 99 12.31 -4.03 -5.71
CA ARG A 99 11.52 -3.37 -4.65
C ARG A 99 10.43 -4.30 -4.13
N PHE A 100 10.22 -4.32 -2.83
CA PHE A 100 9.24 -5.14 -2.14
C PHE A 100 8.16 -4.27 -1.45
N ASN A 101 6.96 -4.84 -1.27
CA ASN A 101 5.85 -4.14 -0.60
C ASN A 101 5.94 -4.24 0.93
N ASN A 102 6.62 -5.26 1.45
CA ASN A 102 6.76 -5.50 2.88
C ASN A 102 8.16 -6.07 3.19
N LEU A 103 8.52 -6.01 4.47
CA LEU A 103 9.81 -6.49 4.97
C LEU A 103 9.95 -8.01 4.84
N TYR A 104 8.86 -8.76 5.00
CA TYR A 104 8.87 -10.22 4.93
C TYR A 104 9.36 -10.74 3.57
N HIS A 105 8.82 -10.22 2.46
CA HIS A 105 9.26 -10.60 1.12
C HIS A 105 10.69 -10.15 0.83
N LEU A 106 11.11 -9.00 1.37
CA LEU A 106 12.50 -8.57 1.27
C LEU A 106 13.42 -9.57 1.97
N GLN A 107 13.14 -9.92 3.23
CA GLN A 107 13.98 -10.84 4.00
C GLN A 107 14.05 -12.21 3.34
N PHE A 108 12.90 -12.74 2.90
CA PHE A 108 12.86 -13.98 2.14
C PHE A 108 13.73 -13.91 0.88
N ALA A 109 13.60 -12.83 0.08
CA ALA A 109 14.37 -12.66 -1.13
C ALA A 109 15.87 -12.49 -0.86
N ASP A 110 16.25 -11.78 0.21
CA ASP A 110 17.66 -11.57 0.57
C ASP A 110 18.33 -12.88 1.01
N HIS A 111 17.59 -13.77 1.69
CA HIS A 111 18.06 -15.12 2.00
C HIS A 111 18.09 -16.04 0.78
N ALA A 112 17.11 -15.93 -0.13
CA ALA A 112 17.00 -16.79 -1.30
C ALA A 112 17.93 -16.38 -2.46
N LEU A 113 18.35 -15.11 -2.51
CA LEU A 113 19.21 -14.54 -3.55
C LEU A 113 20.58 -14.14 -2.97
N PRO A 114 21.54 -15.08 -2.93
CA PRO A 114 22.94 -14.75 -2.70
C PRO A 114 23.45 -13.60 -3.58
N THR A 115 24.52 -12.94 -3.15
CA THR A 115 25.05 -11.75 -3.85
C THR A 115 25.42 -12.02 -5.32
N ASN A 116 25.82 -13.25 -5.64
CA ASN A 116 26.33 -13.62 -6.97
C ASN A 116 25.27 -14.30 -7.85
N THR A 117 24.01 -14.38 -7.42
CA THR A 117 22.96 -15.13 -8.14
C THR A 117 22.77 -14.68 -9.59
N PHE A 118 23.05 -13.41 -9.89
CA PHE A 118 22.86 -12.81 -11.22
C PHE A 118 24.16 -12.68 -12.02
N ASP A 119 25.18 -13.48 -11.70
CA ASP A 119 26.40 -13.57 -12.50
C ASP A 119 26.20 -14.42 -13.78
N CYS A 120 27.25 -14.48 -14.60
CA CYS A 120 27.23 -15.26 -15.85
C CYS A 120 27.18 -16.78 -15.60
N GLU A 121 27.83 -17.26 -14.53
CA GLU A 121 27.97 -18.69 -14.26
C GLU A 121 26.63 -19.30 -13.84
N HIS A 122 25.92 -18.63 -12.93
CA HIS A 122 24.58 -19.02 -12.51
C HIS A 122 23.59 -18.93 -13.67
N PHE A 123 23.71 -17.93 -14.55
CA PHE A 123 22.87 -17.83 -15.74
C PHE A 123 23.02 -19.05 -16.65
N SER A 124 24.26 -19.42 -17.01
CA SER A 124 24.51 -20.58 -17.86
C SER A 124 23.94 -21.86 -17.25
N ARG A 125 24.23 -22.11 -15.97
CA ARG A 125 23.70 -23.29 -15.26
C ARG A 125 22.16 -23.32 -15.22
N TRP A 126 21.52 -22.16 -15.03
CA TRP A 126 20.08 -22.09 -14.93
C TRP A 126 19.39 -22.35 -16.28
N ILE A 127 19.90 -21.76 -17.37
CA ILE A 127 19.38 -21.98 -18.72
C ILE A 127 19.54 -23.43 -19.15
N ASP A 128 20.69 -24.06 -18.85
CA ASP A 128 20.91 -25.48 -19.18
C ASP A 128 19.90 -26.41 -18.48
N GLN A 129 19.43 -26.02 -17.30
CA GLN A 129 18.44 -26.77 -16.52
C GLN A 129 16.99 -26.42 -16.86
N ASN A 130 16.74 -25.25 -17.45
CA ASN A 130 15.40 -24.71 -17.70
C ASN A 130 15.36 -24.02 -19.09
N PRO A 131 15.44 -24.80 -20.18
CA PRO A 131 15.41 -24.26 -21.54
C PRO A 131 14.06 -23.61 -21.92
#